data_AF-I1XJK7-F1
#
_entry.id   AF-I1XJK7-F1
#
_cell.length_a   1.000
_cell.length_b   1.000
_cell.length_c   1.000
_cell.angle_alpha   90.00
_cell.angle_beta   90.00
_cell.angle_gamma   90.00
#
_symmetry.space_group_name_H-M   'P 1'
#
loop_
_entity.id
_entity.type
_entity.pdbx_description
1 polymer ?
#
loop_
_entity_poly.entity_id
_entity_poly.type
_entity_poly.pdbx_seq_one_letter_code
_entity_poly.pdbx_strand_id
1 'polypeptide(L)' 'MQLGLESNEAAIEQFMASHTLQENEKLENASFWSPSQSAFIKECLASDSDWAEVVDQLNVQLRQ' A
#
# COMPACT_ATOMS: atom_id res chain seq x y z
N MET A 1 -12.43 7.79 -6.82
CA MET A 1 -11.00 7.67 -7.20
C MET A 1 -10.45 6.49 -6.43
N GLN A 2 -10.60 5.29 -6.97
CA GLN A 2 -10.11 4.06 -6.36
C GLN A 2 -8.67 3.87 -6.82
N LEU A 3 -7.80 3.34 -5.95
CA LEU A 3 -6.44 2.91 -6.31
C LEU A 3 -6.50 2.15 -7.64
N GLY A 4 -5.98 2.73 -8.71
CA GLY A 4 -5.96 2.17 -10.07
C GLY A 4 -5.03 0.97 -10.23
N LEU A 5 -4.91 0.14 -9.20
CA LEU A 5 -4.55 -1.27 -9.36
C LEU A 5 -5.72 -1.91 -10.12
N GLU A 6 -5.45 -2.76 -11.10
CA GLU A 6 -6.50 -3.58 -11.71
C GLU A 6 -7.31 -4.20 -10.55
N SER A 7 -8.58 -3.81 -10.41
CA SER A 7 -9.44 -4.03 -9.25
C SER A 7 -9.81 -5.51 -9.06
N ASN A 8 -8.82 -6.39 -9.05
CA ASN A 8 -8.96 -7.77 -8.71
C ASN A 8 -8.26 -7.92 -7.37
N GLU A 9 -9.02 -8.06 -6.28
CA GLU A 9 -8.48 -8.30 -4.94
C GLU A 9 -7.43 -9.41 -4.96
N ALA A 10 -7.61 -10.43 -5.82
CA ALA A 10 -6.64 -11.49 -6.08
C ALA A 10 -5.26 -11.00 -6.58
N ALA A 11 -5.20 -9.93 -7.38
CA ALA A 11 -3.93 -9.34 -7.84
C ALA A 11 -3.22 -8.61 -6.70
N ILE A 12 -3.97 -7.94 -5.83
CA ILE A 12 -3.43 -7.28 -4.64
C ILE A 12 -2.93 -8.33 -3.65
N GLU A 13 -3.68 -9.41 -3.42
CA GLU A 13 -3.26 -10.53 -2.57
C GLU A 13 -2.01 -11.23 -3.09
N GLN A 14 -1.94 -11.53 -4.39
CA GLN A 14 -0.72 -12.11 -4.99
C GLN A 14 0.47 -11.17 -4.89
N PHE A 15 0.25 -9.86 -5.03
CA PHE A 15 1.28 -8.85 -4.89
C PHE A 15 1.78 -8.77 -3.44
N MET A 16 0.88 -8.72 -2.47
CA MET A 16 1.24 -8.77 -1.04
C MET A 16 1.97 -10.06 -0.67
N ALA A 17 1.61 -11.20 -1.29
CA ALA A 17 2.30 -12.47 -1.07
C ALA A 17 3.69 -12.54 -1.71
N SER A 18 3.94 -11.75 -2.77
CA SER A 18 5.22 -11.75 -3.51
C SER A 18 6.16 -10.62 -3.09
N HIS A 19 5.66 -9.60 -2.40
CA HIS A 19 6.41 -8.43 -2.00
C HIS A 19 6.33 -8.24 -0.48
N THR A 20 7.49 -8.30 0.18
CA THR A 20 7.61 -8.05 1.63
C THR A 20 8.27 -6.70 1.84
N LEU A 21 7.73 -5.91 2.76
CA LEU A 21 8.27 -4.61 3.16
C LEU A 21 9.22 -4.80 4.33
N GLN A 22 10.45 -4.28 4.22
CA GLN A 22 11.41 -4.38 5.32
C GLN A 22 10.99 -3.52 6.52
N GLU A 23 11.31 -3.94 7.75
CA GLU A 23 10.98 -3.19 8.99
C GLU A 23 11.43 -1.72 8.96
N ASN A 24 12.55 -1.41 8.29
CA ASN A 24 13.08 -0.05 8.16
C ASN A 24 12.61 0.70 6.89
N GLU A 25 11.83 0.05 6.03
CA GLU A 25 11.31 0.65 4.81
C GLU A 25 9.90 1.22 5.06
N LYS A 26 9.65 2.43 4.58
CA LYS A 26 8.32 3.05 4.67
C LYS A 26 7.41 2.53 3.57
N LEU A 27 6.14 2.29 3.89
CA LEU A 27 5.17 1.77 2.93
C LEU A 27 5.09 2.68 1.70
N GLU A 28 5.01 4.00 1.86
CA GLU A 28 4.91 4.94 0.74
C GLU A 28 6.19 5.03 -0.11
N ASN A 29 7.34 4.61 0.42
CA ASN A 29 8.62 4.66 -0.28
C ASN A 29 8.99 3.32 -0.94
N ALA A 30 8.14 2.31 -0.81
CA ALA A 30 8.48 0.99 -1.28
C ALA A 30 8.64 0.98 -2.81
N SER A 31 9.74 0.36 -3.27
CA SER A 31 10.13 0.38 -4.69
C SER A 31 9.16 -0.37 -5.62
N PHE A 32 8.26 -1.16 -5.04
CA PHE A 32 7.25 -1.92 -5.78
C PHE A 32 6.00 -1.09 -6.12
N TRP A 33 5.81 0.08 -5.50
CA TRP A 33 4.71 0.97 -5.83
C TRP A 33 4.98 1.80 -7.07
N SER A 34 3.93 2.00 -7.88
CA SER A 34 3.96 3.03 -8.91
C SER A 34 3.92 4.44 -8.29
N PRO A 35 4.37 5.49 -9.00
CA PRO A 35 4.33 6.87 -8.49
C PRO A 35 2.94 7.31 -8.02
N SER A 36 1.87 6.84 -8.68
CA SER A 36 0.49 7.14 -8.31
C SER A 36 0.04 6.42 -7.04
N GLN A 37 0.45 5.17 -6.84
CA GLN A 37 0.14 4.41 -5.61
C GLN A 37 0.91 4.96 -4.41
N SER A 38 2.20 5.24 -4.58
CA SER A 38 3.02 5.88 -3.55
C SER A 38 2.44 7.23 -3.12
N ALA A 39 2.02 8.06 -4.08
CA ALA A 39 1.40 9.34 -3.78
C ALA A 39 0.09 9.18 -3.00
N PHE A 40 -0.77 8.21 -3.39
CA PHE A 40 -2.01 7.92 -2.67
C PHE A 40 -1.76 7.44 -1.24
N ILE A 41 -0.87 6.47 -1.07
CA ILE A 41 -0.49 5.93 0.24
C ILE A 41 0.06 7.06 1.11
N LYS A 42 0.95 7.90 0.56
CA LYS A 42 1.50 9.05 1.26
C LYS A 42 0.43 10.05 1.70
N GLU A 43 -0.58 10.31 0.86
CA GLU A 43 -1.68 11.20 1.20
C GLU A 43 -2.59 10.62 2.29
N CYS A 44 -2.85 9.31 2.25
CA CYS A 44 -3.61 8.57 3.26
C CYS A 44 -2.86 8.44 4.60
N LEU A 45 -1.53 8.42 4.57
CA LEU A 45 -0.69 8.43 5.78
C LEU A 45 -0.51 9.85 6.35
N ALA A 46 -0.52 10.86 5.49
CA ALA A 46 -0.30 12.25 5.88
C ALA A 46 -1.57 12.96 6.36
N SER A 47 -2.74 12.56 5.87
CA SER A 47 -4.04 13.00 6.37
C SER A 47 -4.69 11.85 7.14
N ASP A 48 -5.45 12.14 8.20
CA ASP A 48 -6.46 11.22 8.77
C ASP A 48 -7.60 10.98 7.75
N SER A 49 -7.23 10.46 6.58
CA SER A 49 -8.15 10.14 5.50
C SER A 49 -8.92 8.89 5.89
N ASP A 50 -10.12 8.72 5.32
CA ASP A 50 -10.91 7.50 5.50
C ASP A 50 -10.16 6.22 5.06
N TRP A 51 -9.07 6.36 4.30
CA TRP A 51 -8.19 5.28 3.85
C TRP A 51 -7.01 4.99 4.79
N ALA A 52 -6.80 5.78 5.83
CA ALA A 52 -5.67 5.60 6.76
C ALA A 52 -5.69 4.20 7.40
N GLU A 53 -6.86 3.72 7.84
CA GLU A 53 -7.03 2.37 8.41
C GLU A 53 -6.70 1.27 7.40
N VAL A 54 -7.15 1.43 6.15
CA VAL A 54 -6.88 0.47 5.07
C VAL A 54 -5.39 0.41 4.75
N VAL A 55 -4.72 1.56 4.72
CA VAL A 55 -3.28 1.67 4.45
C VAL A 55 -2.46 1.13 5.62
N ASP A 56 -2.90 1.32 6.86
CA ASP A 56 -2.27 0.74 8.05
C ASP A 56 -2.37 -0.80 8.03
N GLN A 57 -3.55 -1.33 7.73
CA GLN A 57 -3.75 -2.78 7.59
C GLN A 57 -2.88 -3.36 6.47
N LEU A 58 -2.79 -2.68 5.33
CA LEU A 58 -1.91 -3.06 4.22
C LEU A 58 -0.43 -3.06 4.65
N ASN A 59 0.01 -2.06 5.41
CA ASN A 59 1.37 -1.98 5.95
C ASN A 59 1.68 -3.17 6.88
N VAL A 60 0.73 -3.59 7.71
CA VAL A 60 0.88 -4.77 8.57
C VAL A 60 1.00 -6.04 7.74
N GLN A 61 0.11 -6.23 6.75
CA GLN A 61 0.09 -7.42 5.89
C GLN A 61 1.40 -7.59 5.11
N LEU A 62 1.99 -6.50 4.60
CA LEU A 62 3.24 -6.54 3.86
C LEU A 62 4.48 -6.81 4.72
N ARG A 63 4.35 -6.73 6.05
CA ARG A 63 5.44 -6.97 7.01
C ARG A 63 5.36 -8.35 7.68
N GLN A 64 4.32 -9.13 7.41
CA GLN A 64 4.22 -10.53 7.85
C GLN A 64 4.97 -11.47 6.91
#